data_AF-A0AAW8K8F5-F1
#
_entry.id   AF-A0AAW8K8F5-F1
#
_cell.length_a   1.000
_cell.length_b   1.000
_cell.length_c   1.000
_cell.angle_alpha   90.00
_cell.angle_beta   90.00
_cell.angle_gamma   90.00
#
_symmetry.space_group_name_H-M   'P 1'
#
loop_
_entity.id
_entity.type
_entity.pdbx_description
1 polymer ?
#
loop_
_entity_poly.entity_id
_entity_poly.type
_entity_poly.pdbx_seq_one_letter_code
_entity_poly.pdbx_strand_id
1 'polypeptide(L)'
;KNAILEIRGGTGGDEAALFAGDLFRMYVKYCESKGWKIEVSSASEGAAGGFKEIVCSITGADVYGTMKYESGVHRVQRVPATETQGRVHTSAATVA
;
A
#
# COMPACT_ATOMS: atom_id res chain seq x y z
N LYS A 1 16.83 -2.81 -12.93
CA LYS A 1 15.63 -3.62 -13.23
C LYS A 1 14.41 -2.88 -12.68
N ASN A 2 13.33 -2.84 -13.44
CA ASN A 2 12.04 -2.31 -12.99
C ASN A 2 11.44 -3.23 -11.92
N ALA A 3 10.42 -2.76 -11.20
CA ALA A 3 9.71 -3.55 -10.21
C ALA A 3 8.20 -3.55 -10.51
N ILE A 4 7.54 -4.64 -10.15
CA ILE A 4 6.09 -4.67 -9.97
C ILE A 4 5.87 -4.55 -8.47
N LEU A 5 4.95 -3.69 -8.08
CA LEU A 5 4.53 -3.48 -6.71
C LEU A 5 3.08 -3.94 -6.60
N GLU A 6 2.83 -4.97 -5.80
CA GLU A 6 1.50 -5.43 -5.42
C GLU A 6 1.26 -5.09 -3.95
N ILE A 7 0.16 -4.40 -3.65
CA ILE A 7 -0.27 -4.11 -2.28
C ILE A 7 -1.66 -4.71 -2.09
N ARG A 8 -1.81 -5.53 -1.06
CA ARG A 8 -3.08 -6.20 -0.73
C ARG A 8 -3.48 -5.95 0.72
N GLY A 9 -4.73 -5.57 0.93
CA GLY A 9 -5.33 -5.50 2.26
C GLY A 9 -5.39 -6.90 2.89
N GLY A 10 -4.83 -7.06 4.08
CA GLY A 10 -4.83 -8.31 4.84
C GLY A 10 -5.91 -8.31 5.92
N THR A 11 -5.52 -8.60 7.17
CA THR A 11 -6.42 -8.60 8.33
C THR A 11 -6.76 -7.17 8.75
N GLY A 12 -8.04 -6.89 9.02
CA GLY A 12 -8.51 -5.56 9.42
C GLY A 12 -9.75 -5.07 8.66
N GLY A 13 -10.21 -5.83 7.66
CA GLY A 13 -11.40 -5.47 6.89
C GLY A 13 -11.22 -4.14 6.15
N ASP A 14 -12.17 -3.23 6.29
CA ASP A 14 -12.11 -1.90 5.67
C ASP A 14 -10.87 -1.10 6.08
N GLU A 15 -10.40 -1.25 7.32
CA GLU A 15 -9.18 -0.57 7.79
C GLU A 15 -7.93 -1.08 7.07
N ALA A 16 -7.88 -2.37 6.71
CA ALA A 16 -6.79 -2.91 5.92
C ALA A 16 -6.79 -2.36 4.48
N ALA A 17 -7.97 -2.13 3.90
CA ALA A 17 -8.09 -1.51 2.58
C ALA A 17 -7.67 -0.03 2.59
N LEU A 18 -8.08 0.71 3.63
CA LEU A 18 -7.62 2.09 3.85
C LEU A 18 -6.10 2.14 4.01
N PHE A 19 -5.53 1.23 4.80
CA PHE A 19 -4.08 1.14 4.99
C PHE A 19 -3.33 0.78 3.70
N ALA A 20 -3.85 -0.11 2.87
CA ALA A 20 -3.27 -0.38 1.54
C ALA A 20 -3.28 0.87 0.64
N GLY A 21 -4.32 1.70 0.74
CA GLY A 21 -4.37 3.01 0.08
C GLY A 21 -3.32 3.99 0.59
N ASP A 22 -3.12 4.04 1.92
CA ASP A 22 -2.07 4.86 2.54
C ASP A 22 -0.67 4.43 2.08
N LEU A 23 -0.40 3.12 2.03
CA LEU A 23 0.85 2.55 1.51
C LEU A 23 1.05 2.90 0.03
N PHE A 24 0.03 2.75 -0.81
CA PHE A 24 0.12 3.14 -2.21
C PHE A 24 0.48 4.62 -2.35
N ARG A 25 -0.22 5.50 -1.61
CA ARG A 25 0.07 6.94 -1.61
C ARG A 25 1.50 7.25 -1.14
N MET A 26 1.99 6.53 -0.15
CA MET A 26 3.38 6.63 0.31
C MET A 26 4.35 6.26 -0.82
N TYR A 27 4.15 5.14 -1.50
CA TYR A 27 5.02 4.71 -2.60
C TYR A 27 4.98 5.63 -3.81
N VAL A 28 3.81 6.20 -4.16
CA VAL A 28 3.71 7.22 -5.21
C VAL A 28 4.63 8.41 -4.89
N LYS A 29 4.52 8.97 -3.68
CA LYS A 29 5.38 10.08 -3.24
C LYS A 29 6.86 9.69 -3.20
N TYR A 30 7.16 8.47 -2.77
CA TYR A 30 8.54 7.96 -2.76
C TYR A 30 9.11 7.88 -4.18
N CYS A 31 8.35 7.32 -5.12
CA CYS A 31 8.73 7.24 -6.54
C CYS A 31 8.94 8.64 -7.14
N GLU A 32 8.03 9.58 -6.88
CA GLU A 32 8.18 10.99 -7.32
C GLU A 32 9.49 11.60 -6.80
N SER A 33 9.82 11.41 -5.52
CA SER A 33 11.07 11.92 -4.93
C SER A 33 12.35 11.32 -5.54
N LYS A 34 12.26 10.11 -6.10
CA LYS A 34 13.34 9.40 -6.79
C LYS A 34 13.35 9.66 -8.31
N GLY A 35 12.37 10.39 -8.85
CA GLY A 35 12.18 10.56 -10.28
C GLY A 35 11.79 9.26 -11.01
N TRP A 36 11.19 8.31 -10.30
CA TRP A 36 10.66 7.08 -10.89
C TRP A 36 9.24 7.27 -11.37
N LYS A 37 8.88 6.58 -12.45
CA LYS A 37 7.52 6.56 -12.99
C LYS A 37 6.77 5.36 -12.45
N ILE A 38 5.58 5.60 -11.91
CA ILE A 38 4.64 4.59 -11.45
C ILE A 38 3.42 4.55 -12.38
N GLU A 39 3.01 3.35 -12.80
CA GLU A 39 1.83 3.14 -13.63
C GLU A 39 0.96 2.04 -13.01
N VAL A 40 -0.30 2.34 -12.72
CA VAL A 40 -1.26 1.38 -12.17
C VAL A 40 -1.70 0.42 -13.27
N SER A 41 -1.51 -0.88 -13.05
CA SER A 41 -1.96 -1.93 -13.98
C SER A 41 -3.33 -2.47 -13.62
N SER A 42 -3.63 -2.62 -12.33
CA SER A 42 -4.94 -3.03 -11.83
C SER A 42 -5.18 -2.46 -10.44
N ALA A 43 -6.44 -2.19 -10.13
CA ALA A 43 -6.87 -1.78 -8.79
C ALA A 43 -8.24 -2.39 -8.47
N SER A 44 -8.37 -2.89 -7.26
CA SER A 44 -9.62 -3.36 -6.66
C SER A 44 -9.90 -2.52 -5.43
N GLU A 45 -10.96 -1.71 -5.49
CA GLU A 45 -11.29 -0.76 -4.43
C GLU A 45 -11.91 -1.44 -3.20
N GLY A 46 -11.64 -0.85 -2.03
CA GLY A 46 -12.29 -1.20 -0.76
C GLY A 46 -13.72 -0.65 -0.66
N ALA A 47 -14.56 -1.27 0.17
CA ALA A 47 -15.95 -0.82 0.33
C ALA A 47 -16.07 0.54 1.03
N ALA A 48 -15.16 0.82 1.98
CA ALA A 48 -15.05 2.11 2.68
C ALA A 48 -13.95 3.03 2.10
N GLY A 49 -13.47 2.76 0.89
CA GLY A 49 -12.31 3.42 0.28
C GLY A 49 -11.01 2.64 0.44
N GLY A 50 -9.92 3.19 -0.10
CA GLY A 50 -8.65 2.47 -0.22
C GLY A 50 -8.72 1.31 -1.22
N PHE A 51 -7.86 0.30 -1.06
CA PHE A 51 -7.75 -0.82 -2.01
C PHE A 51 -7.73 -2.17 -1.31
N LYS A 52 -8.53 -3.12 -1.81
CA LYS A 52 -8.36 -4.54 -1.49
C LYS A 52 -7.07 -5.08 -2.09
N GLU A 53 -6.78 -4.65 -3.32
CA GLU A 53 -5.60 -5.01 -4.09
C GLU A 53 -5.27 -3.87 -5.04
N ILE A 54 -3.99 -3.53 -5.19
CA ILE A 54 -3.51 -2.63 -6.22
C ILE A 54 -2.16 -3.12 -6.75
N VAL A 55 -2.05 -3.18 -8.06
CA VAL A 55 -0.82 -3.62 -8.77
C VAL A 55 -0.32 -2.47 -9.62
N CYS A 56 0.96 -2.18 -9.50
CA CYS A 56 1.62 -1.07 -10.19
C CYS A 56 2.96 -1.52 -10.78
N SER A 57 3.31 -0.97 -11.94
CA SER A 57 4.66 -1.08 -12.47
C SER A 57 5.45 0.18 -12.13
N ILE A 58 6.69 0.01 -11.67
CA ILE A 58 7.60 1.10 -11.32
C ILE A 58 8.83 1.01 -12.22
N THR A 59 9.10 2.10 -12.93
CA THR A 59 10.20 2.21 -13.89
C THR A 59 11.14 3.35 -13.52
N GLY A 60 12.45 3.09 -13.59
CA GLY A 60 13.46 4.04 -13.16
C GLY A 60 14.84 3.40 -12.91
N ALA A 61 15.76 4.19 -12.38
CA ALA A 61 17.10 3.72 -12.02
C ALA A 61 17.08 2.92 -10.71
N ASP A 62 17.62 1.71 -10.75
CA ASP A 62 17.78 0.79 -9.59
C ASP A 62 16.54 0.57 -8.69
N VAL A 63 15.36 0.55 -9.32
CA VAL A 63 14.07 0.37 -8.62
C VAL A 63 14.07 -0.91 -7.78
N TYR A 64 14.29 -2.06 -8.42
CA TYR A 64 14.23 -3.36 -7.73
C TYR A 64 15.27 -3.49 -6.60
N GLY A 65 16.49 -2.97 -6.81
CA GLY A 65 17.56 -3.03 -5.80
C GLY A 65 17.17 -2.33 -4.49
N THR A 66 16.39 -1.26 -4.62
CA THR A 66 15.88 -0.47 -3.48
C THR A 66 14.59 -1.08 -2.91
N MET A 67 13.62 -1.41 -3.75
CA MET A 67 12.27 -1.83 -3.34
C MET A 67 12.19 -3.28 -2.83
N LYS A 68 13.22 -4.10 -3.05
CA LYS A 68 13.22 -5.52 -2.59
C LYS A 68 13.01 -5.71 -1.09
N TYR A 69 13.30 -4.69 -0.28
CA TYR A 69 13.14 -4.74 1.17
C TYR A 69 11.72 -4.42 1.63
N GLU A 70 10.88 -3.91 0.74
CA GLU A 70 9.48 -3.58 1.03
C GLU A 70 8.57 -4.81 1.02
N SER A 71 9.03 -5.91 0.40
CA SER A 71 8.28 -7.15 0.34
C SER A 71 8.08 -7.73 1.75
N GLY A 72 6.82 -7.92 2.14
CA GLY A 72 6.47 -8.43 3.46
C GLY A 72 5.12 -7.94 3.97
N VAL A 73 4.90 -8.17 5.26
CA VAL A 73 3.67 -7.76 5.97
C VAL A 73 3.93 -6.46 6.71
N HIS A 74 3.13 -5.44 6.40
CA HIS A 74 3.16 -4.13 7.03
C HIS A 74 1.99 -4.05 8.03
N ARG A 75 2.25 -3.55 9.23
CA ARG A 75 1.27 -3.46 10.32
C ARG A 75 0.95 -2.02 10.64
N VAL A 76 -0.32 -1.69 10.82
CA VAL A 76 -0.80 -0.40 11.32
C VAL A 76 -1.54 -0.58 12.64
N GLN A 77 -1.32 0.34 13.57
CA GLN A 77 -2.06 0.44 14.82
C GLN A 77 -2.53 1.88 14.99
N ARG A 78 -3.83 2.13 14.83
CA ARG A 78 -4.44 3.45 14.99
C ARG A 78 -5.89 3.32 15.41
N VAL A 79 -6.51 4.43 15.78
CA VAL A 79 -7.97 4.54 15.88
C VAL A 79 -8.51 4.72 14.46
N PRO A 80 -9.27 3.76 13.90
CA PRO A 80 -9.86 3.91 12.57
C PRO A 80 -10.79 5.12 12.51
N ALA A 81 -10.91 5.72 11.33
CA ALA A 81 -11.91 6.76 11.10
C ALA A 81 -13.35 6.23 11.27
N THR A 82 -13.55 4.91 11.14
CA THR A 82 -14.82 4.22 11.33
C THR A 82 -15.11 3.88 12.80
N GLU A 83 -14.17 4.11 13.73
CA GLU A 83 -14.29 3.77 15.15
C GLU A 83 -14.68 5.01 15.98
N THR A 84 -15.74 4.89 16.77
CA THR A 84 -16.34 6.01 17.52
C THR A 84 -15.90 6.08 18.98
N GLN A 85 -15.38 4.98 19.54
CA GLN A 85 -15.00 4.88 20.96
C GLN A 85 -13.50 5.11 21.22
N GLY A 86 -12.74 5.48 20.20
CA GLY A 86 -11.31 5.75 20.35
C GLY A 86 -10.45 4.49 20.59
N ARG A 87 -10.97 3.31 20.26
CA ARG A 87 -10.22 2.05 20.42
C ARG A 87 -9.20 1.90 19.31
N VAL A 88 -7.98 1.51 19.68
CA VAL A 88 -6.92 1.24 18.71
C VAL A 88 -7.15 -0.13 18.08
N HIS A 89 -7.24 -0.17 16.76
CA HIS A 89 -7.28 -1.41 16.00
C HIS A 89 -5.90 -1.74 15.45
N THR A 90 -5.61 -3.03 15.34
CA THR A 90 -4.43 -3.53 14.62
C THR A 90 -4.87 -4.10 13.29
N SER A 91 -4.26 -3.64 12.21
CA SER A 91 -4.54 -4.11 10.85
C SER A 91 -3.23 -4.35 10.09
N ALA A 92 -3.29 -5.09 8.99
CA ALA A 92 -2.14 -5.44 8.21
C ALA A 92 -2.44 -5.41 6.70
N ALA A 93 -1.40 -5.10 5.91
CA ALA A 93 -1.40 -5.20 4.46
C ALA A 93 -0.11 -5.91 4.02
N THR A 94 -0.17 -6.63 2.91
CA THR A 94 1.01 -7.30 2.33
C THR A 94 1.50 -6.51 1.13
N VAL A 95 2.82 -6.43 0.98
CA VAL A 95 3.50 -5.84 -0.17
C VAL A 95 4.35 -6.93 -0.84
N ALA A 96 4.27 -7.03 -2.17
CA ALA A 96 5.04 -7.98 -2.98
C ALA A 96 5.65 -7.31 -4.21
#